data_AF-A0A7C4XTU9-F1
#
_entry.id   AF-A0A7C4XTU9-F1
#
_cell.length_a   1.000
_cell.length_b   1.000
_cell.length_c   1.000
_cell.angle_alpha   90.00
_cell.angle_beta   90.00
_cell.angle_gamma   90.00
#
_symmetry.space_group_name_H-M   'P 1'
#
loop_
_entity.id
_entity.type
_entity.pdbx_description
1 polymer ?
#
loop_
_entity_poly.entity_id
_entity_poly.type
_entity_poly.pdbx_seq_one_letter_code
_entity_poly.pdbx_strand_id
1 'polypeptide(L)' 'MGPRTNQVDKDELRFLGSLEEEEDPRKAYAELQDRIRAYRRTGKAVPEPLAVAERQLMTEMMAQSQGR' A
#
# COMPACT_ATOMS: atom_id res chain seq x y z
N MET A 1 -13.02 19.82 -16.42
CA MET A 1 -12.08 18.71 -16.21
C MET A 1 -12.19 18.29 -14.75
N GLY A 2 -13.16 17.44 -14.41
CA GLY A 2 -13.39 17.02 -13.03
C GLY A 2 -12.28 16.05 -12.58
N PRO A 3 -11.78 16.12 -11.33
CA PRO A 3 -10.86 15.11 -10.85
C PRO A 3 -11.60 13.77 -10.85
N ARG A 4 -11.06 12.85 -11.64
CA ARG A 4 -11.47 11.45 -11.71
C ARG A 4 -11.68 10.95 -10.29
N THR A 5 -12.90 10.55 -9.97
CA THR A 5 -13.21 9.79 -8.76
C THR A 5 -12.18 8.67 -8.68
N ASN A 6 -11.28 8.75 -7.71
CA ASN A 6 -10.32 7.71 -7.37
C ASN A 6 -11.13 6.56 -6.77
N GLN A 7 -11.90 5.88 -7.61
CA GLN A 7 -12.68 4.73 -7.26
C GLN A 7 -11.66 3.64 -6.96
N VAL A 8 -11.52 3.33 -5.68
CA VAL A 8 -10.61 2.28 -5.23
C VAL A 8 -11.13 0.99 -5.84
N ASP A 9 -10.33 0.40 -6.71
CA ASP A 9 -10.72 -0.85 -7.37
C ASP A 9 -10.95 -1.93 -6.30
N LYS A 10 -11.90 -2.84 -6.54
CA LYS A 10 -12.13 -3.97 -5.64
C LYS A 10 -10.87 -4.83 -5.52
N ASP A 11 -10.08 -4.90 -6.58
CA ASP A 11 -8.79 -5.57 -6.57
C ASP A 11 -7.81 -4.93 -5.57
N GLU A 12 -7.81 -3.59 -5.45
CA GLU A 12 -6.91 -2.91 -4.52
C GLU A 12 -7.35 -3.07 -3.07
N LEU A 13 -8.66 -3.07 -2.80
CA LEU A 13 -9.18 -3.38 -1.47
C LEU A 13 -8.87 -4.82 -1.05
N ARG A 14 -9.01 -5.77 -1.98
CA ARG A 14 -8.62 -7.17 -1.73
C ARG A 14 -7.13 -7.30 -1.46
N PHE A 15 -6.30 -6.61 -2.24
CA PHE A 15 -4.85 -6.60 -2.05
C PHE A 15 -4.48 -6.03 -0.68
N LEU A 16 -5.06 -4.89 -0.30
CA LEU A 16 -4.84 -4.31 1.03
C LEU A 16 -5.24 -5.26 2.16
N GLY A 17 -6.39 -5.91 2.04
CA GLY A 17 -6.83 -6.92 3.02
C GLY A 17 -5.82 -8.07 3.16
N SER A 18 -5.25 -8.56 2.05
CA SER A 18 -4.21 -9.59 2.12
C SER A 18 -2.90 -9.12 2.76
N LEU A 19 -2.58 -7.83 2.68
CA LEU A 19 -1.41 -7.27 3.37
C LEU A 19 -1.62 -7.19 4.89
N GLU A 20 -2.85 -6.96 5.34
CA GLU A 20 -3.20 -6.97 6.77
C GLU A 20 -3.14 -8.38 7.39
N GLU A 21 -3.29 -9.43 6.57
CA GLU A 21 -3.15 -10.82 6.99
C GLU A 21 -1.69 -11.32 7.00
N GLU A 22 -0.75 -10.57 6.41
CA GLU A 22 0.68 -10.92 6.40
C GLU A 22 1.34 -10.54 7.73
N GLU A 23 1.90 -11.55 8.43
CA GLU A 23 2.51 -11.38 9.75
C GLU A 23 3.86 -10.64 9.69
N ASP A 24 4.57 -10.69 8.56
CA ASP A 24 5.83 -9.97 8.36
C ASP A 24 5.58 -8.60 7.69
N PRO A 25 5.63 -7.49 8.46
CA PRO A 25 5.39 -6.16 7.90
C PRO A 25 6.40 -5.78 6.82
N ARG A 26 7.60 -6.40 6.80
CA ARG A 26 8.60 -6.15 5.76
C ARG A 26 8.19 -6.78 4.43
N LYS A 27 7.58 -7.97 4.45
CA LYS A 27 7.02 -8.60 3.26
C LYS A 27 5.82 -7.81 2.75
N ALA A 28 4.88 -7.49 3.64
CA ALA A 28 3.71 -6.70 3.28
C ALA A 28 4.11 -5.35 2.65
N TYR A 29 5.13 -4.68 3.21
CA TYR A 29 5.66 -3.44 2.67
C TYR A 29 6.33 -3.62 1.29
N ALA A 30 7.11 -4.69 1.09
CA ALA A 30 7.74 -4.97 -0.19
C ALA A 30 6.71 -5.21 -1.30
N GLU A 31 5.66 -6.00 -1.01
CA GLU A 31 4.57 -6.25 -1.95
C GLU A 31 3.80 -4.98 -2.30
N LEU A 32 3.49 -4.15 -1.30
CA LEU A 32 2.84 -2.86 -1.52
C LEU A 32 3.70 -1.93 -2.37
N GLN A 33 5.00 -1.87 -2.10
CA GLN A 33 5.95 -1.10 -2.91
C GLN A 33 5.96 -1.57 -4.36
N ASP A 34 5.94 -2.87 -4.63
CA ASP A 34 5.89 -3.41 -6.00
C ASP A 34 4.59 -3.01 -6.71
N ARG A 35 3.45 -3.10 -6.01
CA ARG A 35 2.15 -2.63 -6.54
C ARG A 35 2.19 -1.15 -6.89
N ILE A 36 2.66 -0.30 -5.97
CA ILE A 36 2.81 1.16 -6.19
C ILE A 36 3.76 1.45 -7.36
N ARG A 37 4.88 0.73 -7.46
CA ARG A 37 5.82 0.86 -8.58
C ARG A 37 5.18 0.47 -9.91
N ALA A 38 4.25 -0.50 -9.93
CA ALA A 38 3.50 -0.85 -11.14
C ALA A 38 2.58 0.30 -11.60
N TYR A 39 1.89 0.97 -10.68
CA TYR A 39 1.12 2.18 -11.01
C TYR A 39 2.01 3.28 -11.60
N ARG A 40 3.14 3.56 -10.94
CA ARG A 40 4.10 4.57 -11.41
C ARG A 40 4.68 4.21 -12.79
N ARG A 41 5.02 2.94 -13.02
CA ARG A 41 5.52 2.44 -14.32
C ARG A 41 4.49 2.59 -15.45
N THR A 42 3.20 2.45 -15.14
CA THR A 42 2.11 2.62 -16.12
C THR A 42 1.69 4.08 -16.29
N GLY A 43 2.34 5.02 -15.60
CA GLY A 43 1.97 6.44 -15.62
C GLY A 43 0.63 6.74 -14.94
N LYS A 44 0.10 5.78 -14.18
CA LYS A 44 -1.16 5.93 -13.45
C LYS A 44 -0.89 6.55 -12.08
N ALA A 45 -1.85 7.35 -11.62
CA ALA A 45 -1.84 7.83 -10.25
C ALA A 45 -1.97 6.64 -9.28
N VAL A 46 -1.22 6.68 -8.19
CA VAL A 46 -1.31 5.68 -7.12
C VAL A 46 -2.60 5.96 -6.34
N PRO A 47 -3.47 4.96 -6.16
CA PRO A 47 -4.66 5.10 -5.33
C PRO A 47 -4.32 5.53 -3.90
N GLU A 48 -5.09 6.47 -3.35
CA GLU A 48 -4.89 6.99 -2.00
C GLU A 48 -4.80 5.91 -0.90
N PRO A 49 -5.63 4.85 -0.90
CA PRO A 49 -5.53 3.78 0.10
C PRO A 49 -4.18 3.04 0.08
N LEU A 50 -3.58 2.83 -1.09
CA LEU A 50 -2.26 2.21 -1.20
C LEU A 50 -1.18 3.12 -0.59
N ALA A 51 -1.28 4.43 -0.82
CA ALA A 51 -0.36 5.40 -0.23
C ALA A 51 -0.53 5.52 1.30
N VAL A 52 -1.76 5.39 1.81
CA VAL A 52 -2.05 5.36 3.24
C VAL A 52 -1.48 4.09 3.89
N ALA A 53 -1.70 2.92 3.27
CA ALA A 53 -1.14 1.66 3.75
C ALA A 53 0.39 1.67 3.78
N GLU A 54 1.04 2.31 2.79
CA GLU A 54 2.50 2.42 2.72
C GLU A 54 3.07 3.13 3.94
N ARG A 55 2.40 4.20 4.39
CA ARG A 55 2.81 4.97 5.57
C ARG A 55 2.57 4.19 6.87
N GLN A 56 1.47 3.44 6.95
CA GLN A 56 1.16 2.62 8.13
C GLN A 56 2.21 1.52 8.30
N LEU A 57 2.47 0.74 7.24
CA LEU A 57 3.48 -0.31 7.26
C LEU A 57 4.89 0.22 7.55
N MET A 58 5.28 1.38 7.00
CA MET A 58 6.53 2.04 7.39
C MET A 58 6.59 2.33 8.89
N THR A 59 5.49 2.84 9.46
CA THR A 59 5.41 3.16 10.89
C THR A 59 5.52 1.90 11.74
N GLU A 60 4.85 0.82 11.35
CA GLU A 60 4.92 -0.47 12.04
C GLU A 60 6.31 -1.11 11.96
N MET A 61 6.95 -1.10 10.80
CA MET A 61 8.33 -1.58 10.65
C MET A 61 9.31 -0.80 11.55
N MET A 62 9.14 0.52 11.65
CA MET A 62 9.95 1.36 12.55
C MET A 62 9.65 1.05 14.03
N ALA A 63 8.38 0.88 14.39
CA ALA A 63 7.97 0.54 15.75
C ALA A 63 8.50 -0.84 16.19
N GLN A 64 8.48 -1.84 15.31
CA GLN A 64 9.07 -3.16 15.58
C GLN A 64 10.59 -3.10 15.67
N SER A 65 11.25 -2.25 14.87
CA SER A 65 12.70 -2.08 14.92
C SER A 65 13.19 -1.35 16.18
N GLN A 66 12.34 -0.54 16.81
CA GLN A 66 12.75 0.24 17.99
C GLN A 66 12.70 -0.54 19.30
N GLY A 67 12.19 -1.78 19.32
CA GLY A 67 12.12 -2.62 20.51
C GLY A 67 11.20 -2.01 21.57
N ARG A 68 10.07 -2.66 21.83
CA ARG A 68 9.40 -2.44 23.11
C ARG A 68 10.21 -3.08 24.24
#